data_AF-A0A2A4IZN5-F1
#
_entry.id   AF-A0A2A4IZN5-F1
#
_cell.length_a   1.000
_cell.length_b   1.000
_cell.length_c   1.000
_cell.angle_alpha   90.00
_cell.angle_beta   90.00
_cell.angle_gamma   90.00
#
_symmetry.space_group_name_H-M   'P 1'
#
loop_
_entity.id
_entity.type
_entity.pdbx_description
1 polymer ?
#
loop_
_entity_poly.entity_id
_entity_poly.type
_entity_poly.pdbx_seq_one_letter_code
_entity_poly.pdbx_strand_id
1 'polypeptide(L)'
;RRLPDDVKTCRNYAYLQEIYDAVRATDSVSTKDFMAKLGEYLILTAFSHNCRLERAFKCLGTNLTEFLTTLDSVHDVLHDQDDVLKDETMEYEANFVCTTSQEGKIQLHLTTESEPVAYILVGSLKSIARLLYDTQTDIRLTSYTNDPRRFKYEINAVPLHQKSKDSDCEQSEASCIATSTKVTDLRIGVASFCKAFPWHFVTDKRLELVQL
;
A
#
# COMPACT_ATOMS: atom_id res chain seq x y z
N ARG A 1 28.16 -15.01 -12.16
CA ARG A 1 28.13 -16.10 -11.16
C ARG A 1 27.23 -17.21 -11.69
N ARG A 2 27.52 -18.49 -11.41
CA ARG A 2 26.72 -19.64 -11.87
C ARG A 2 25.59 -19.86 -10.86
N LEU A 3 24.35 -19.96 -11.33
CA LEU A 3 23.17 -20.21 -10.48
C LEU A 3 23.26 -21.64 -9.90
N PRO A 4 22.74 -21.89 -8.68
CA PRO A 4 22.64 -23.23 -8.11
C PRO A 4 21.79 -24.13 -8.99
N ASP A 5 22.24 -25.38 -9.16
CA ASP A 5 21.56 -26.37 -10.00
C ASP A 5 20.24 -26.88 -9.37
N ASP A 6 20.09 -26.81 -8.05
CA ASP A 6 18.83 -27.13 -7.33
C ASP A 6 18.55 -26.16 -6.19
N VAL A 7 17.69 -25.20 -6.47
CA VAL A 7 17.39 -24.10 -5.57
C VAL A 7 16.21 -24.40 -4.62
N LYS A 8 15.68 -25.63 -4.67
CA LYS A 8 14.80 -26.18 -3.61
C LYS A 8 15.56 -26.48 -2.31
N THR A 9 16.88 -26.65 -2.38
CA THR A 9 17.72 -26.92 -1.20
C THR A 9 18.21 -25.64 -0.50
N CYS A 10 18.08 -24.48 -1.15
CA CYS A 10 18.47 -23.19 -0.60
C CYS A 10 17.25 -22.49 0.03
N ARG A 11 17.00 -22.73 1.32
CA ARG A 11 15.87 -22.11 2.07
C ARG A 11 15.82 -20.58 1.96
N ASN A 12 16.98 -19.93 1.83
CA ASN A 12 17.13 -18.47 1.88
C ASN A 12 17.79 -17.89 0.61
N TYR A 13 17.53 -18.48 -0.56
CA TYR A 13 18.11 -17.96 -1.80
C TYR A 13 17.48 -16.62 -2.17
N ALA A 14 18.29 -15.57 -2.28
CA ALA A 14 17.83 -14.22 -2.60
C ALA A 14 17.56 -14.05 -4.12
N TYR A 15 16.65 -14.86 -4.66
CA TYR A 15 16.29 -14.86 -6.09
C TYR A 15 16.04 -13.47 -6.64
N LEU A 16 15.30 -12.68 -5.88
CA LEU A 16 14.88 -11.36 -6.31
C LEU A 16 16.06 -10.39 -6.41
N GLN A 17 17.01 -10.48 -5.48
CA GLN A 17 18.23 -9.68 -5.49
C GLN A 17 19.13 -10.06 -6.67
N GLU A 18 19.24 -11.35 -6.98
CA GLU A 18 20.05 -11.78 -8.12
C GLU A 18 19.45 -11.40 -9.47
N ILE A 19 18.13 -11.52 -9.61
CA ILE A 19 17.43 -11.03 -10.81
C ILE A 19 17.68 -9.54 -10.96
N TYR A 20 17.56 -8.77 -9.87
CA TYR A 20 17.83 -7.34 -9.88
C TYR A 20 19.27 -7.03 -10.30
N ASP A 21 20.27 -7.72 -9.72
CA ASP A 21 21.68 -7.53 -10.02
C ASP A 21 22.03 -7.91 -11.47
N ALA A 22 21.45 -9.00 -11.98
CA ALA A 22 21.64 -9.45 -13.35
C ALA A 22 21.07 -8.45 -14.37
N VAL A 23 19.88 -7.91 -14.10
CA VAL A 23 19.26 -6.90 -14.96
C VAL A 23 20.02 -5.58 -14.87
N ARG A 24 20.48 -5.19 -13.68
CA ARG A 24 21.33 -4.00 -13.48
C ARG A 24 22.66 -4.09 -14.19
N ALA A 25 23.23 -5.29 -14.31
CA ALA A 25 24.45 -5.53 -15.08
C ALA A 25 24.23 -5.48 -16.61
N THR A 26 22.98 -5.35 -17.06
CA THR A 26 22.62 -5.28 -18.49
C THR A 26 22.29 -3.85 -18.88
N ASP A 27 23.10 -3.22 -19.74
CA ASP A 27 22.96 -1.78 -20.07
C ASP A 27 21.73 -1.43 -20.94
N SER A 28 21.01 -2.42 -21.47
CA SER A 28 19.93 -2.18 -22.45
C SER A 28 18.56 -1.89 -21.84
N VAL A 29 18.36 -2.14 -20.54
CA VAL A 29 17.04 -2.03 -19.89
C VAL A 29 17.18 -1.30 -18.56
N SER A 30 16.29 -0.34 -18.32
CA SER A 30 16.12 0.29 -17.01
C SER A 30 15.69 -0.77 -15.99
N THR A 31 16.56 -1.05 -15.01
CA THR A 31 16.30 -2.04 -13.95
C THR A 31 15.00 -1.73 -13.21
N LYS A 32 14.73 -0.44 -12.93
CA LYS A 32 13.51 -0.01 -12.24
C LYS A 32 12.26 -0.35 -13.03
N ASP A 33 12.28 -0.11 -14.33
CA ASP A 33 11.15 -0.40 -15.21
C ASP A 33 10.95 -1.90 -15.40
N PHE A 34 12.03 -2.67 -15.48
CA PHE A 34 11.97 -4.13 -15.51
C PHE A 34 11.30 -4.69 -14.26
N MET A 35 11.73 -4.26 -13.08
CA MET A 35 11.17 -4.73 -11.81
C MET A 35 9.70 -4.31 -11.65
N ALA A 36 9.35 -3.09 -12.07
CA ALA A 36 7.95 -2.67 -12.12
C ALA A 36 7.15 -3.56 -13.08
N LYS A 37 7.67 -3.90 -14.26
CA LYS A 37 6.98 -4.85 -15.16
C LYS A 37 6.82 -6.22 -14.55
N LEU A 38 7.85 -6.73 -13.88
CA LEU A 38 7.76 -7.99 -13.14
C LEU A 38 6.63 -7.93 -12.09
N GLY A 39 6.53 -6.84 -11.34
CA GLY A 39 5.44 -6.63 -10.37
C GLY A 39 4.05 -6.57 -10.99
N GLU A 40 3.89 -5.96 -12.18
CA GLU A 40 2.64 -5.99 -12.94
C GLU A 40 2.26 -7.44 -13.32
N TYR A 41 3.22 -8.20 -13.84
CA TYR A 41 3.03 -9.60 -14.24
C TYR A 41 2.66 -10.49 -13.06
N LEU A 42 3.29 -10.31 -11.90
CA LEU A 42 2.97 -11.10 -10.70
C LEU A 42 1.49 -10.96 -10.32
N ILE A 43 0.95 -9.75 -10.33
CA ILE A 43 -0.48 -9.52 -10.05
C ILE A 43 -1.37 -10.16 -11.12
N LEU A 44 -1.03 -10.00 -12.39
CA LEU A 44 -1.79 -10.59 -13.49
C LEU A 44 -1.84 -12.12 -13.39
N THR A 45 -0.69 -12.76 -13.16
CA THR A 45 -0.58 -14.21 -12.98
C THR A 45 -1.33 -14.66 -11.72
N ALA A 46 -1.17 -13.96 -10.60
CA ALA A 46 -1.83 -14.31 -9.34
C ALA A 46 -3.36 -14.26 -9.47
N PHE A 47 -3.92 -13.23 -10.12
CA PHE A 47 -5.37 -13.14 -10.32
C PHE A 47 -5.87 -14.13 -11.37
N SER A 48 -5.10 -14.40 -12.44
CA SER A 48 -5.49 -15.36 -13.48
C SER A 48 -5.57 -16.79 -12.96
N HIS A 49 -4.68 -17.18 -12.04
CA HIS A 49 -4.62 -18.55 -11.51
C HIS A 49 -5.33 -18.73 -10.16
N ASN A 50 -5.62 -17.64 -9.43
CA ASN A 50 -6.23 -17.70 -8.11
C ASN A 50 -7.33 -16.66 -7.96
N CYS A 51 -8.54 -17.02 -8.38
CA CYS A 51 -9.73 -16.17 -8.26
C CYS A 51 -10.08 -15.83 -6.79
N ARG A 52 -9.60 -16.60 -5.81
CA ARG A 52 -9.80 -16.26 -4.39
C ARG A 52 -8.96 -15.06 -3.98
N LEU A 53 -7.76 -14.91 -4.53
CA LEU A 53 -6.88 -13.78 -4.22
C LEU A 53 -7.45 -12.47 -4.76
N GLU A 54 -7.98 -12.47 -5.98
CA GLU A 54 -8.67 -11.31 -6.55
C GLU A 54 -9.84 -10.87 -5.67
N ARG A 55 -10.66 -11.84 -5.21
CA ARG A 55 -11.78 -11.56 -4.30
C ARG A 55 -11.31 -11.00 -2.97
N ALA A 56 -10.25 -11.58 -2.39
CA ALA A 56 -9.68 -11.08 -1.14
C ALA A 56 -9.21 -9.63 -1.29
N PHE A 57 -8.52 -9.29 -2.38
CA PHE A 57 -8.05 -7.93 -2.63
C PHE A 57 -9.21 -6.94 -2.82
N LYS A 58 -10.28 -7.35 -3.51
CA LYS A 58 -11.50 -6.52 -3.64
C LYS A 58 -12.18 -6.25 -2.30
N CYS A 59 -12.04 -7.13 -1.31
CA CYS A 59 -12.60 -6.92 0.02
C CYS A 59 -11.86 -5.86 0.84
N LEU A 60 -10.65 -5.46 0.44
CA LEU A 60 -9.83 -4.49 1.19
C LEU A 60 -10.24 -3.04 0.95
N GLY A 61 -11.06 -2.75 -0.07
CA GLY A 61 -11.52 -1.39 -0.32
C GLY A 61 -12.25 -1.26 -1.64
N THR A 62 -13.10 -0.24 -1.74
CA THR A 62 -13.88 0.08 -2.94
C THR A 62 -13.13 0.96 -3.94
N ASN A 63 -12.05 1.60 -3.48
CA ASN A 63 -11.11 2.39 -4.28
C ASN A 63 -9.67 2.16 -3.79
N LEU A 64 -8.70 2.68 -4.54
CA LEU A 64 -7.28 2.49 -4.25
C LEU A 64 -6.84 3.05 -2.89
N THR A 65 -7.41 4.18 -2.45
CA THR A 65 -7.08 4.80 -1.15
C THR A 65 -7.52 3.91 0.00
N GLU A 66 -8.77 3.43 -0.03
CA GLU A 66 -9.31 2.49 0.95
C GLU A 66 -8.51 1.18 0.94
N PHE A 67 -8.22 0.63 -0.25
CA PHE A 67 -7.40 -0.56 -0.39
C PHE A 67 -6.06 -0.43 0.34
N LEU A 68 -5.32 0.66 0.08
CA LEU A 68 -3.99 0.88 0.67
C LEU A 68 -4.05 1.16 2.17
N THR A 69 -5.10 1.81 2.64
CA THR A 69 -5.29 2.09 4.07
C THR A 69 -5.64 0.81 4.85
N THR A 70 -6.45 -0.07 4.26
CA THR A 70 -6.80 -1.35 4.87
C THR A 70 -5.67 -2.38 4.75
N LEU A 71 -4.90 -2.34 3.66
CA LEU A 71 -3.77 -3.25 3.44
C LEU A 71 -2.73 -3.14 4.56
N ASP A 72 -2.47 -1.92 5.03
CA ASP A 72 -1.62 -1.62 6.19
C ASP A 72 -2.05 -2.44 7.43
N SER A 73 -3.33 -2.31 7.82
CA SER A 73 -3.88 -3.06 8.96
C SER A 73 -3.92 -4.58 8.76
N VAL A 74 -4.12 -5.07 7.54
CA VAL A 74 -4.08 -6.51 7.25
C VAL A 74 -2.67 -7.05 7.31
N HIS A 75 -1.69 -6.27 6.83
CA HIS A 75 -0.29 -6.63 6.88
C HIS A 75 0.17 -6.83 8.33
N ASP A 76 -0.20 -5.93 9.25
CA ASP A 76 0.10 -6.04 10.68
C ASP A 76 -0.45 -7.35 11.28
N VAL A 77 -1.68 -7.73 10.94
CA VAL A 77 -2.28 -8.98 11.47
C VAL A 77 -1.63 -10.24 10.91
N LEU A 78 -1.24 -10.22 9.63
CA LEU A 78 -0.54 -11.35 9.02
C LEU A 78 0.86 -11.50 9.61
N HIS A 79 1.51 -10.38 9.91
CA HIS A 79 2.80 -10.36 10.59
C HIS A 79 2.74 -11.07 11.95
N ASP A 80 1.76 -10.72 12.79
CA ASP A 80 1.56 -11.33 14.12
C ASP A 80 1.30 -12.85 14.05
N GLN A 81 0.68 -13.34 12.97
CA GLN A 81 0.43 -14.77 12.79
C GLN A 81 1.68 -15.54 12.37
N ASP A 82 2.55 -14.92 11.55
CA ASP A 82 3.80 -15.54 11.10
C ASP A 82 4.88 -15.54 12.20
N ASP A 83 4.87 -14.56 13.12
CA ASP A 83 5.83 -14.49 14.24
C ASP A 83 5.74 -15.68 15.20
N VAL A 84 4.60 -16.38 15.28
CA VAL A 84 4.47 -17.63 16.05
C VAL A 84 5.32 -18.78 15.45
N LEU A 85 5.76 -18.64 14.20
CA LEU A 85 6.50 -19.64 13.43
C LEU A 85 7.93 -19.20 13.03
N LYS A 86 8.34 -17.96 13.32
CA LYS A 86 9.67 -17.47 12.94
C LYS A 86 10.75 -17.90 13.96
N ASP A 87 11.75 -18.59 13.42
CA ASP A 87 13.07 -18.75 14.03
C ASP A 87 13.70 -17.34 14.18
N GLU A 88 14.37 -17.06 15.31
CA GLU A 88 14.85 -15.74 15.78
C GLU A 88 15.85 -15.00 14.82
N THR A 89 16.01 -15.47 13.58
CA THR A 89 17.11 -15.09 12.68
C THR A 89 16.69 -14.36 11.40
N MET A 90 15.40 -14.14 11.12
CA MET A 90 14.97 -13.50 9.85
C MET A 90 13.91 -12.40 10.06
N GLU A 91 14.37 -11.19 10.32
CA GLU A 91 13.61 -9.94 10.22
C GLU A 91 13.61 -9.43 8.76
N TYR A 92 12.85 -10.07 7.87
CA TYR A 92 12.47 -9.42 6.60
C TYR A 92 11.22 -8.59 6.85
N GLU A 93 11.37 -7.53 7.64
CA GLU A 93 10.29 -6.65 8.02
C GLU A 93 10.00 -5.67 6.88
N ALA A 94 8.76 -5.67 6.39
CA ALA A 94 8.27 -4.73 5.39
C ALA A 94 7.14 -3.92 6.01
N ASN A 95 7.40 -2.71 6.50
CA ASN A 95 6.35 -1.90 7.10
C ASN A 95 5.75 -0.94 6.06
N PHE A 96 4.43 -0.95 5.98
CA PHE A 96 3.63 -0.14 5.07
C PHE A 96 2.92 0.93 5.88
N VAL A 97 2.87 2.17 5.40
CA VAL A 97 2.02 3.21 6.00
C VAL A 97 1.39 4.03 4.88
N CYS A 98 0.07 4.02 4.81
CA CYS A 98 -0.68 4.82 3.85
C CYS A 98 -1.19 6.12 4.49
N THR A 99 -0.93 7.25 3.83
CA THR A 99 -1.51 8.55 4.21
C THR A 99 -2.13 9.23 3.00
N THR A 100 -3.19 10.01 3.22
CA THR A 100 -3.82 10.79 2.16
C THR A 100 -3.59 12.27 2.43
N SER A 101 -3.08 12.99 1.42
CA SER A 101 -2.92 14.44 1.51
C SER A 101 -4.26 15.17 1.35
N GLN A 102 -4.32 16.43 1.79
CA GLN A 102 -5.52 17.28 1.65
C GLN A 102 -5.93 17.51 0.18
N GLU A 103 -5.02 17.34 -0.78
CA GLU A 103 -5.27 17.43 -2.22
C GLU A 103 -5.74 16.09 -2.84
N GLY A 104 -6.00 15.06 -2.03
CA GLY A 104 -6.44 13.75 -2.51
C GLY A 104 -5.32 12.88 -3.10
N LYS A 105 -4.05 13.33 -3.06
CA LYS A 105 -2.90 12.50 -3.45
C LYS A 105 -2.60 11.48 -2.37
N ILE A 106 -2.40 10.23 -2.78
CA ILE A 106 -2.06 9.13 -1.88
C ILE A 106 -0.54 9.10 -1.71
N GLN A 107 -0.09 9.00 -0.46
CA GLN A 107 1.31 8.81 -0.11
C GLN A 107 1.46 7.49 0.63
N LEU A 108 2.23 6.57 0.06
CA LEU A 108 2.57 5.32 0.71
C LEU A 108 4.04 5.34 1.12
N HIS A 109 4.31 4.92 2.35
CA HIS A 109 5.66 4.74 2.87
C HIS A 109 5.92 3.24 3.01
N LEU A 110 7.03 2.77 2.46
CA LEU A 110 7.51 1.40 2.62
C LEU A 110 8.87 1.44 3.33
N THR A 111 9.03 0.64 4.37
CA THR A 111 10.35 0.33 4.94
C THR A 111 10.65 -1.13 4.61
N THR A 112 11.73 -1.42 3.91
CA THR A 112 12.12 -2.80 3.54
C THR A 112 13.64 -2.94 3.40
N GLU A 113 14.17 -4.10 3.81
CA GLU A 113 15.58 -4.47 3.59
C GLU A 113 15.89 -4.81 2.12
N SER A 114 14.87 -5.06 1.29
CA SER A 114 15.04 -5.54 -0.08
C SER A 114 14.63 -4.47 -1.10
N GLU A 115 15.60 -3.66 -1.55
CA GLU A 115 15.39 -2.64 -2.60
C GLU A 115 14.59 -3.15 -3.83
N PRO A 116 14.82 -4.37 -4.38
CA PRO A 116 14.03 -4.90 -5.49
C PRO A 116 12.52 -4.94 -5.23
N VAL A 117 12.09 -5.16 -3.98
CA VAL A 117 10.67 -5.19 -3.57
C VAL A 117 10.06 -3.81 -3.77
N ALA A 118 10.82 -2.75 -3.47
CA ALA A 118 10.33 -1.39 -3.61
C ALA A 118 9.92 -1.08 -5.07
N TYR A 119 10.69 -1.58 -6.05
CA TYR A 119 10.38 -1.39 -7.47
C TYR A 119 9.27 -2.32 -7.98
N ILE A 120 9.21 -3.57 -7.49
CA ILE A 120 8.10 -4.49 -7.80
C ILE A 120 6.77 -3.88 -7.38
N LEU A 121 6.72 -3.31 -6.18
CA LEU A 121 5.49 -2.75 -5.63
C LEU A 121 4.91 -1.65 -6.53
N VAL A 122 5.75 -0.84 -7.20
CA VAL A 122 5.28 0.16 -8.19
C VAL A 122 4.40 -0.49 -9.26
N GLY A 123 4.86 -1.59 -9.83
CA GLY A 123 4.13 -2.32 -10.86
C GLY A 123 2.91 -3.03 -10.33
N SER A 124 3.02 -3.65 -9.15
CA SER A 124 1.91 -4.32 -8.50
C SER A 124 0.76 -3.36 -8.22
N LEU A 125 1.05 -2.17 -7.67
CA LEU A 125 0.06 -1.13 -7.40
C LEU A 125 -0.59 -0.60 -8.69
N LYS A 126 0.20 -0.39 -9.76
CA LYS A 126 -0.35 -0.02 -11.08
C LYS A 126 -1.32 -1.07 -11.61
N SER A 127 -0.95 -2.34 -11.50
CA SER A 127 -1.78 -3.45 -11.97
C SER A 127 -3.06 -3.59 -11.14
N ILE A 128 -2.97 -3.53 -9.81
CA ILE A 128 -4.12 -3.57 -8.90
C ILE A 128 -5.08 -2.42 -9.19
N ALA A 129 -4.58 -1.18 -9.30
CA ALA A 129 -5.40 -0.01 -9.57
C ALA A 129 -6.20 -0.15 -10.87
N ARG A 130 -5.56 -0.65 -11.93
CA ARG A 130 -6.21 -0.87 -13.22
C ARG A 130 -7.21 -2.03 -13.18
N LEU A 131 -6.84 -3.16 -12.60
CA LEU A 131 -7.63 -4.39 -12.65
C LEU A 131 -8.84 -4.36 -11.71
N LEU A 132 -8.70 -3.74 -10.53
CA LEU A 132 -9.75 -3.75 -9.52
C LEU A 132 -10.60 -2.48 -9.51
N TYR A 133 -10.01 -1.34 -9.88
CA TYR A 133 -10.62 -0.03 -9.68
C TYR A 133 -10.76 0.80 -10.96
N ASP A 134 -10.45 0.24 -12.14
CA ASP A 134 -10.48 0.94 -13.43
C ASP A 134 -9.76 2.31 -13.38
N THR A 135 -8.64 2.34 -12.66
CA THR A 135 -7.92 3.56 -12.31
C THR A 135 -6.51 3.50 -12.87
N GLN A 136 -6.12 4.52 -13.62
CA GLN A 136 -4.74 4.72 -14.04
C GLN A 136 -3.96 5.42 -12.94
N THR A 137 -2.78 4.90 -12.62
CA THR A 137 -1.91 5.49 -11.61
C THR A 137 -0.58 5.94 -12.21
N ASP A 138 -0.20 7.15 -11.87
CA ASP A 138 1.17 7.63 -12.00
C ASP A 138 1.82 7.58 -10.61
N ILE A 139 2.93 6.83 -10.50
CA ILE A 139 3.58 6.54 -9.22
C ILE A 139 5.01 7.04 -9.31
N ARG A 140 5.33 8.04 -8.48
CA ARG A 140 6.70 8.53 -8.29
C ARG A 140 7.31 7.89 -7.04
N LEU A 141 8.36 7.11 -7.25
CA LEU A 141 9.12 6.45 -6.18
C LEU A 141 10.37 7.26 -5.84
N THR A 142 10.54 7.58 -4.56
CA THR A 142 11.70 8.29 -4.01
C THR A 142 12.24 7.53 -2.80
N SER A 143 13.55 7.29 -2.72
CA SER A 143 14.19 6.78 -1.51
C SER A 143 14.55 7.92 -0.54
N TYR A 144 14.58 7.62 0.75
CA TYR A 144 15.00 8.58 1.76
C TYR A 144 16.53 8.68 1.80
N THR A 145 17.08 9.89 1.91
CA THR A 145 18.53 10.11 1.96
C THR A 145 19.16 9.67 3.28
N ASN A 146 18.37 9.69 4.36
CA ASN A 146 18.81 9.32 5.71
C ASN A 146 18.65 7.83 6.02
N ASP A 147 17.85 7.10 5.22
CA ASP A 147 17.61 5.67 5.43
C ASP A 147 17.33 4.97 4.09
N PRO A 148 18.25 4.12 3.60
CA PRO A 148 18.12 3.44 2.31
C PRO A 148 17.00 2.38 2.29
N ARG A 149 16.49 1.98 3.46
CA ARG A 149 15.38 1.02 3.58
C ARG A 149 14.03 1.67 3.37
N ARG A 150 13.96 3.00 3.45
CA ARG A 150 12.72 3.75 3.38
C ARG A 150 12.48 4.28 1.98
N PHE A 151 11.26 4.07 1.50
CA PHE A 151 10.77 4.48 0.20
C PHE A 151 9.45 5.22 0.34
N LYS A 152 9.28 6.30 -0.43
CA LYS A 152 8.06 7.07 -0.55
C LYS A 152 7.47 6.90 -1.95
N TYR A 153 6.21 6.52 -2.01
CA TYR A 153 5.41 6.44 -3.23
C TYR A 153 4.42 7.59 -3.22
N GLU A 154 4.52 8.47 -4.20
CA GLU A 154 3.51 9.48 -4.46
C GLU A 154 2.65 9.00 -5.61
N ILE A 155 1.38 8.70 -5.30
CA ILE A 155 0.46 8.03 -6.22
C ILE A 155 -0.60 9.04 -6.63
N ASN A 156 -0.59 9.39 -7.92
CA ASN A 156 -1.65 10.14 -8.57
C ASN A 156 -2.57 9.16 -9.27
N ALA A 157 -3.83 9.09 -8.82
CA ALA A 157 -4.83 8.16 -9.32
C ALA A 157 -5.88 8.90 -10.16
N VAL A 158 -6.09 8.48 -11.40
CA VAL A 158 -7.07 9.06 -12.34
C VAL A 158 -7.98 7.95 -12.87
N PRO A 159 -9.31 8.06 -12.73
CA PRO A 159 -10.24 7.08 -13.30
C PRO A 159 -10.14 7.01 -14.83
N LEU A 160 -10.09 5.81 -15.42
CA LEU A 160 -9.96 5.61 -16.86
C LEU A 160 -11.25 5.92 -17.63
N HIS A 161 -12.41 5.71 -17.00
CA HIS A 161 -13.73 5.90 -17.62
C HIS A 161 -14.62 6.84 -16.81
N GLN A 162 -14.31 8.13 -16.78
CA GLN A 162 -15.35 9.14 -16.54
C GLN A 162 -16.21 9.25 -17.80
N LYS A 163 -17.14 8.31 -18.00
CA LYS A 163 -18.27 8.56 -18.90
C LYS A 163 -19.06 9.73 -18.31
N SER A 164 -19.17 10.81 -19.07
CA SER A 164 -20.21 11.83 -18.92
C SER A 164 -21.56 11.14 -18.74
N LYS A 165 -22.02 11.00 -17.49
CA LYS A 165 -23.39 10.61 -17.18
C LYS A 165 -24.22 11.88 -17.14
N ASP A 166 -24.70 12.30 -18.30
CA ASP A 166 -26.04 12.90 -18.37
C ASP A 166 -27.03 11.76 -18.10
N SER A 167 -27.45 11.63 -16.85
CA SER A 167 -28.51 10.72 -16.41
C SER A 167 -28.80 11.04 -14.96
N ASP A 168 -29.95 11.64 -14.69
CA ASP A 168 -30.59 11.84 -13.38
C ASP A 168 -30.55 10.58 -12.52
N CYS A 169 -29.45 10.39 -11.83
CA CYS A 169 -29.33 9.48 -10.71
C CYS A 169 -28.60 10.32 -9.69
N GLU A 170 -29.30 10.70 -8.61
CA GLU A 170 -28.76 11.48 -7.51
C GLU A 170 -27.38 10.92 -7.17
N GLN A 171 -26.39 11.63 -7.69
CA GLN A 171 -25.01 11.47 -7.34
C GLN A 171 -25.04 11.95 -5.90
N SER A 172 -25.15 11.00 -4.97
CA SER A 172 -24.73 11.25 -3.61
C SER A 172 -23.27 11.62 -3.79
N GLU A 173 -23.05 12.93 -3.86
CA GLU A 173 -21.74 13.53 -3.75
C GLU A 173 -21.15 12.78 -2.56
N ALA A 174 -20.14 11.95 -2.82
CA ALA A 174 -19.20 11.60 -1.79
C ALA A 174 -18.56 12.94 -1.46
N SER A 175 -19.28 13.73 -0.66
CA SER A 175 -18.84 14.96 -0.07
C SER A 175 -17.52 14.55 0.52
N CYS A 176 -16.44 15.07 -0.05
CA CYS A 176 -15.20 15.20 0.66
C CYS A 176 -15.61 15.65 2.05
N ILE A 177 -15.51 14.75 3.03
CA ILE A 177 -15.86 15.05 4.41
C ILE A 177 -14.85 16.11 4.77
N ALA A 178 -15.25 17.37 4.56
CA ALA A 178 -14.47 18.52 4.93
C ALA A 178 -14.39 18.40 6.44
N THR A 179 -13.22 17.94 6.90
CA THR A 179 -12.88 17.93 8.31
C THR A 179 -12.89 19.39 8.72
N SER A 180 -14.00 19.81 9.32
CA SER A 180 -14.10 21.18 9.76
C SER A 180 -13.10 21.40 10.89
N THR A 181 -12.43 22.54 10.82
CA THR A 181 -11.54 23.02 11.88
C THR A 181 -12.29 23.78 12.98
N LYS A 182 -13.62 23.92 12.86
CA LYS A 182 -14.45 24.63 13.84
C LYS A 182 -15.17 23.64 14.75
N VAL A 183 -14.77 23.59 16.02
CA VAL A 183 -15.41 22.74 17.05
C VAL A 183 -16.94 22.95 17.13
N THR A 184 -17.44 24.12 16.75
CA THR A 184 -18.87 24.48 16.81
C THR A 184 -19.77 23.76 15.82
N ASP A 185 -19.23 23.10 14.78
CA ASP A 185 -20.05 22.36 13.81
C ASP A 185 -20.07 20.84 14.03
N LEU A 186 -19.47 20.38 15.14
CA LEU A 186 -19.59 19.00 15.57
C LEU A 186 -21.06 18.65 15.80
N ARG A 187 -21.54 17.64 15.07
CA ARG A 187 -22.92 17.12 15.19
C ARG A 187 -23.16 16.38 16.50
N ILE A 188 -22.10 15.95 17.17
CA ILE A 188 -22.12 15.25 18.45
C ILE A 188 -21.34 16.07 19.48
N GLY A 189 -21.96 16.31 20.65
CA GLY A 189 -21.25 16.91 21.77
C GLY A 189 -20.26 15.93 22.39
N VAL A 190 -19.17 16.46 22.97
CA VAL A 190 -18.10 15.66 23.61
C VAL A 190 -18.67 14.67 24.64
N ALA A 191 -19.60 15.11 25.49
CA ALA A 191 -20.21 14.23 26.51
C ALA A 191 -20.97 13.04 25.91
N SER A 192 -21.68 13.24 24.80
CA SER A 192 -22.37 12.15 24.09
C SER A 192 -21.38 11.18 23.45
N PHE A 193 -20.26 11.70 22.92
CA PHE A 193 -19.18 10.87 22.38
C PHE A 193 -18.54 10.01 23.48
N CYS A 194 -18.16 10.58 24.62
CA CYS A 194 -17.57 9.83 25.74
C CYS A 194 -18.50 8.73 26.26
N LYS A 195 -19.81 8.99 26.30
CA LYS A 195 -20.80 7.99 26.70
C LYS A 195 -20.92 6.84 25.67
N ALA A 196 -20.75 7.13 24.39
CA ALA A 196 -20.82 6.14 23.32
C ALA A 196 -19.57 5.26 23.24
N PHE A 197 -18.41 5.78 23.63
CA PHE A 197 -17.12 5.07 23.56
C PHE A 197 -16.47 5.01 24.96
N PRO A 198 -16.82 4.02 25.80
CA PRO A 198 -16.34 3.95 27.18
C PRO A 198 -14.82 3.77 27.32
N TRP A 199 -14.17 3.32 26.24
CA TRP A 199 -12.73 3.05 26.19
C TRP A 199 -12.11 3.88 25.06
N HIS A 200 -11.92 5.18 25.30
CA HIS A 200 -11.21 6.07 24.40
C HIS A 200 -10.30 7.01 25.19
N PHE A 201 -9.30 7.55 24.52
CA PHE A 201 -8.55 8.67 25.04
C PHE A 201 -8.04 9.51 23.88
N VAL A 202 -7.83 10.80 24.12
CA VAL A 202 -7.23 11.72 23.15
C VAL A 202 -6.03 12.36 23.81
N THR A 203 -4.91 12.45 23.09
CA THR A 203 -3.70 13.15 23.53
C THR A 203 -3.37 14.32 22.62
N ASP A 204 -2.72 15.34 23.16
CA ASP A 204 -2.15 16.42 22.37
C ASP A 204 -0.77 16.06 21.79
N LYS A 205 -0.15 17.01 21.07
CA LYS A 205 1.21 16.86 20.50
C LYS A 205 2.32 16.71 21.55
N ARG A 206 2.04 17.00 22.83
CA ARG A 206 2.95 16.82 23.97
C ARG A 206 2.68 15.51 24.70
N LEU A 207 1.80 14.66 24.15
CA LEU A 207 1.35 13.39 24.74
C LEU A 207 0.59 13.59 26.06
N GLU A 208 0.00 14.76 26.29
CA GLU A 208 -0.86 15.02 27.45
C GLU A 208 -2.30 14.58 27.14
N LEU A 209 -2.94 13.84 28.06
CA LEU A 209 -4.33 13.40 27.95
C LEU A 209 -5.28 14.61 28.01
N VAL A 210 -6.10 14.78 26.98
CA VAL A 210 -7.08 15.87 26.85
C VAL A 210 -8.53 15.42 26.95
N GLN A 211 -8.82 14.13 26.72
CA GLN A 211 -10.16 13.55 26.82
C GLN A 211 -10.10 12.07 27.19
N LEU A 212 -11.11 11.61 27.95
CA LEU A 212 -11.37 10.24 28.40
C LEU A 212 -12.85 9.88 28.23
#